data_AF-A0A651H951-F1
#
_entry.id   AF-A0A651H951-F1
#
_cell.length_a   1.000
_cell.length_b   1.000
_cell.length_c   1.000
_cell.angle_alpha   90.00
_cell.angle_beta   90.00
_cell.angle_gamma   90.00
#
_symmetry.space_group_name_H-M   'P 1'
#
loop_
_entity.id
_entity.type
_entity.pdbx_description
1 polymer ?
#
loop_
_entity_poly.entity_id
_entity_poly.type
_entity_poly.pdbx_seq_one_letter_code
_entity_poly.pdbx_strand_id
1 'polypeptide(L)'
;MTGRGLAGWMTGMKSQARSASRKVIPLLAALLAPLLLLSGCVVVAAGAGAGTVAYIRGELQADLDAPLDRAARATARAVDQLEFSLISEKKDATAAVYTMRTARDQRIVVTLERKADQLTEAKIRVGTFGDQSLSMTVLDAIKANL
;
A
#
# COMPACT_ATOMS: atom_id res chain seq x y z
N MET A 1 -18.07 -20.86 77.03
CA MET A 1 -16.87 -21.00 76.17
C MET A 1 -16.50 -19.63 75.65
N THR A 2 -15.28 -19.18 75.99
CA THR A 2 -14.43 -18.15 75.33
C THR A 2 -15.12 -16.88 74.82
N GLY A 3 -14.89 -15.67 75.33
CA GLY A 3 -13.63 -15.11 75.83
C GLY A 3 -13.49 -13.72 75.21
N ARG A 4 -13.62 -12.69 76.05
CA ARG A 4 -13.65 -11.26 75.71
C ARG A 4 -12.38 -10.81 74.97
N GLY A 5 -12.55 -10.10 73.85
CA GLY A 5 -11.49 -9.41 73.14
C GLY A 5 -11.00 -8.20 73.94
N LEU A 6 -9.70 -8.22 74.24
CA LEU A 6 -8.98 -7.15 74.93
C LEU A 6 -8.54 -6.07 73.93
N ALA A 7 -8.69 -4.83 74.37
CA ALA A 7 -7.79 -3.67 74.27
C ALA A 7 -6.85 -3.58 73.04
N GLY A 8 -6.79 -2.46 72.33
CA GLY A 8 -6.69 -1.12 72.88
C GLY A 8 -5.23 -0.70 72.94
N TRP A 9 -4.84 0.16 71.99
CA TRP A 9 -3.72 1.11 72.02
C TRP A 9 -2.30 0.55 71.91
N MET A 10 -1.58 0.95 70.86
CA MET A 10 -0.39 1.80 71.05
C MET A 10 0.05 2.44 69.72
N THR A 11 0.32 3.72 69.88
CA THR A 11 0.73 4.77 68.95
C THR A 11 2.10 4.56 68.31
N GLY A 12 2.19 5.01 67.05
CA GLY A 12 3.20 6.00 66.66
C GLY A 12 4.53 5.49 66.11
N MET A 13 4.83 5.86 64.86
CA MET A 13 6.01 6.69 64.55
C MET A 13 5.95 7.19 63.11
N LYS A 14 6.12 8.50 62.97
CA LYS A 14 6.21 9.27 61.72
C LYS A 14 7.57 8.99 61.04
N SER A 15 7.61 8.96 59.71
CA SER A 15 8.67 9.53 58.84
C SER A 15 8.47 9.01 57.41
N GLN A 16 7.82 9.75 56.52
CA GLN A 16 8.34 10.91 55.78
C GLN A 16 9.34 10.53 54.67
N ALA A 17 8.81 10.64 53.44
CA ALA A 17 9.49 11.07 52.21
C ALA A 17 10.55 10.18 51.55
N ARG A 18 10.25 9.82 50.28
CA ARG A 18 11.10 9.96 49.07
C ARG A 18 10.46 9.11 47.94
N SER A 19 9.38 9.54 47.27
CA SER A 19 9.36 10.53 46.19
C SER A 19 10.63 10.54 45.34
N ALA A 20 10.80 9.58 44.42
CA ALA A 20 11.70 9.76 43.26
C ALA A 20 11.54 8.77 42.09
N SER A 21 10.88 7.61 42.23
CA SER A 21 11.08 6.52 41.24
C SER A 21 9.90 6.21 40.30
N ARG A 22 8.85 7.04 40.22
CA ARG A 22 7.65 6.76 39.39
C ARG A 22 7.59 7.44 38.02
N LYS A 23 8.55 8.32 37.68
CA LYS A 23 8.48 9.15 36.45
C LYS A 23 9.52 8.85 35.37
N VAL A 24 10.44 7.89 35.57
CA VAL A 24 11.45 7.53 34.57
C VAL A 24 10.99 6.45 33.58
N ILE A 25 9.96 5.67 33.93
CA ILE A 25 9.42 4.61 33.07
C ILE A 25 8.66 5.12 31.82
N PRO A 26 7.84 6.20 31.87
CA PRO A 26 7.13 6.66 30.67
C PRO A 26 8.05 7.42 29.69
N LEU A 27 9.22 7.89 30.16
CA LEU A 27 10.17 8.63 29.33
C LEU A 27 10.98 7.72 28.40
N LEU A 28 11.28 6.48 28.83
CA LEU A 28 11.99 5.50 28.01
C LEU A 28 11.09 4.91 26.91
N ALA A 29 9.80 4.73 27.20
CA ALA A 29 8.82 4.25 26.23
C ALA A 29 8.52 5.27 25.11
N ALA A 30 8.61 6.57 25.43
CA ALA A 30 8.43 7.65 24.45
C ALA A 30 9.60 7.80 23.47
N LEU A 31 10.80 7.32 23.82
CA LEU A 31 12.00 7.44 22.99
C LEU A 31 12.19 6.25 22.01
N LEU A 32 11.53 5.11 22.23
CA LEU A 32 11.63 3.94 21.35
C LEU A 32 10.60 3.93 20.20
N ALA A 33 9.53 4.72 20.31
CA ALA A 33 8.48 4.80 19.29
C ALA A 33 8.94 5.30 17.89
N PRO A 34 9.95 6.19 17.75
CA PRO A 34 10.34 6.68 16.43
C PRO A 34 11.08 5.65 15.56
N LEU A 35 11.66 4.58 16.13
CA LEU A 35 12.48 3.63 15.36
C LEU A 35 11.65 2.69 14.48
N LEU A 36 10.35 2.50 14.75
CA LEU A 36 9.49 1.66 13.91
C LEU A 36 8.99 2.39 12.64
N LEU A 37 9.18 3.71 12.53
CA LEU A 37 8.74 4.48 11.35
C LEU A 37 9.72 4.40 10.16
N LEU A 38 10.87 3.72 10.31
CA LEU A 38 11.80 3.45 9.21
C LEU A 38 11.47 2.18 8.41
N SER A 39 10.48 1.37 8.82
CA SER A 39 9.94 0.35 7.92
C SER A 39 8.93 1.02 6.98
N GLY A 40 9.36 1.28 5.74
CA GLY A 40 8.66 2.11 4.76
C GLY A 40 7.14 1.95 4.72
N CYS A 41 6.43 3.09 4.72
CA CYS A 41 5.00 3.15 4.48
C CYS A 41 4.67 2.56 3.11
N VAL A 42 4.23 1.31 3.08
CA VAL A 42 3.47 0.78 1.95
C VAL A 42 2.11 1.46 2.00
N VAL A 43 1.96 2.55 1.25
CA VAL A 43 0.67 3.21 1.08
C VAL A 43 -0.18 2.32 0.17
N VAL A 44 -1.00 1.48 0.77
CA VAL A 44 -2.07 0.77 0.07
C VAL A 44 -3.25 1.72 -0.02
N ALA A 45 -3.40 2.38 -1.16
CA ALA A 45 -4.60 3.18 -1.42
C ALA A 45 -5.71 2.22 -1.85
N ALA A 46 -6.66 1.94 -0.96
CA ALA A 46 -7.92 1.29 -1.32
C ALA A 46 -8.79 2.31 -2.07
N GLY A 47 -8.71 2.32 -3.39
CA GLY A 47 -9.62 3.09 -4.24
C GLY A 47 -10.99 2.41 -4.28
N ALA A 48 -12.06 3.19 -4.09
CA ALA A 48 -13.42 2.68 -4.21
C ALA A 48 -13.66 2.11 -5.62
N GLY A 49 -13.77 0.78 -5.72
CA GLY A 49 -14.26 0.08 -6.90
C GLY A 49 -13.28 -0.83 -7.66
N ALA A 50 -11.99 -0.86 -7.37
CA ALA A 50 -11.08 -1.71 -8.16
C ALA A 50 -9.77 -2.02 -7.43
N GLY A 51 -9.71 -3.22 -6.86
CA GLY A 51 -8.47 -3.93 -6.57
C GLY A 51 -7.55 -3.29 -5.54
N THR A 52 -6.56 -4.05 -5.09
CA THR A 52 -5.44 -3.43 -4.37
C THR A 52 -4.56 -2.71 -5.39
N VAL A 53 -4.21 -1.45 -5.13
CA VAL A 53 -3.20 -0.73 -5.91
C VAL A 53 -1.94 -0.58 -5.06
N ALA A 54 -0.82 -1.08 -5.57
CA ALA A 54 0.48 -1.04 -4.92
C ALA A 54 1.52 -0.46 -5.87
N TYR A 55 2.42 0.38 -5.36
CA TYR A 55 3.55 0.89 -6.12
C TYR A 55 4.84 0.33 -5.51
N ILE A 56 5.55 -0.52 -6.25
CA ILE A 56 6.68 -1.29 -5.75
C ILE A 56 7.84 -1.13 -6.73
N ARG A 57 8.95 -0.53 -6.28
CA ARG A 57 10.22 -0.43 -7.03
C ARG A 57 10.08 0.12 -8.47
N GLY A 58 9.26 1.17 -8.63
CA GLY A 58 9.07 1.82 -9.93
C GLY A 58 8.05 1.16 -10.85
N GLU A 59 7.33 0.14 -10.36
CA GLU A 59 6.24 -0.52 -11.04
C GLU A 59 4.95 -0.34 -10.23
N LEU A 60 3.89 0.06 -10.92
CA LEU A 60 2.55 0.10 -10.35
C LEU A 60 1.88 -1.24 -10.62
N GLN A 61 1.28 -1.83 -9.59
CA GLN A 61 0.51 -3.07 -9.65
C GLN A 61 -0.91 -2.76 -9.20
N ALA A 62 -1.90 -3.20 -9.98
CA ALA A 62 -3.30 -2.99 -9.66
C ALA A 62 -4.14 -4.17 -10.12
N ASP A 63 -5.08 -4.62 -9.27
CA ASP A 63 -6.06 -5.60 -9.70
C ASP A 63 -7.23 -4.92 -10.44
N LEU A 64 -7.59 -5.49 -11.59
CA LEU A 64 -8.73 -5.10 -12.41
C LEU A 64 -9.80 -6.19 -12.30
N ASP A 65 -11.01 -5.82 -11.88
CA ASP A 65 -12.19 -6.70 -11.79
C ASP A 65 -12.80 -6.91 -13.19
N ALA A 66 -11.99 -7.47 -14.09
CA ALA A 66 -12.35 -7.75 -15.46
C ALA A 66 -11.56 -8.96 -16.00
N PRO A 67 -12.14 -9.72 -16.95
CA PRO A 67 -11.41 -10.77 -17.65
C PRO A 67 -10.30 -10.16 -18.51
N LEU A 68 -9.20 -10.90 -18.69
CA LEU A 68 -8.01 -10.46 -19.44
C LEU A 68 -8.35 -9.84 -20.81
N ASP A 69 -9.31 -10.43 -21.51
CA ASP A 69 -9.72 -9.98 -22.85
C ASP A 69 -10.37 -8.59 -22.84
N ARG A 70 -11.14 -8.28 -21.79
CA ARG A 70 -11.74 -6.96 -21.57
C ARG A 70 -10.69 -5.96 -21.14
N ALA A 71 -9.80 -6.34 -20.23
CA ALA A 71 -8.68 -5.51 -19.81
C ALA A 71 -7.75 -5.17 -20.99
N ALA A 72 -7.42 -6.13 -21.85
CA ALA A 72 -6.60 -5.93 -23.05
C ALA A 72 -7.23 -4.92 -24.01
N ARG A 73 -8.54 -5.03 -24.29
CA ARG A 73 -9.27 -4.04 -25.11
C ARG A 73 -9.26 -2.65 -24.45
N ALA A 74 -9.47 -2.58 -23.15
CA ALA A 74 -9.44 -1.32 -22.41
C ALA A 74 -8.06 -0.68 -22.47
N THR A 75 -6.98 -1.46 -22.38
CA THR A 75 -5.61 -0.99 -22.56
C THR A 75 -5.37 -0.46 -23.97
N ALA A 76 -5.80 -1.18 -25.02
CA ALA A 76 -5.68 -0.69 -26.40
C ALA A 76 -6.40 0.67 -26.60
N ARG A 77 -7.58 0.84 -26.01
CA ARG A 77 -8.31 2.13 -26.03
C ARG A 77 -7.60 3.22 -25.23
N ALA A 78 -7.05 2.88 -24.08
CA ALA A 78 -6.30 3.83 -23.25
C ALA A 78 -5.04 4.34 -23.97
N VAL A 79 -4.35 3.48 -24.73
CA VAL A 79 -3.19 3.88 -25.56
C VAL A 79 -3.59 4.95 -26.58
N ASP A 80 -4.71 4.75 -27.26
CA ASP A 80 -5.25 5.70 -28.25
C ASP A 80 -5.70 7.03 -27.60
N GLN A 81 -6.44 6.94 -26.49
CA GLN A 81 -6.92 8.12 -25.74
C GLN A 81 -5.79 8.99 -25.17
N LEU A 82 -4.68 8.37 -24.78
CA LEU A 82 -3.51 9.07 -24.26
C LEU A 82 -2.53 9.48 -25.38
N GLU A 83 -2.90 9.23 -26.64
CA GLU A 83 -2.10 9.52 -27.83
C GLU A 83 -0.68 8.93 -27.74
N PHE A 84 -0.55 7.76 -27.11
CA PHE A 84 0.72 7.06 -26.97
C PHE A 84 1.02 6.23 -28.22
N SER A 85 2.29 6.22 -28.60
CA SER A 85 2.75 5.42 -29.74
C SER A 85 2.94 3.96 -29.31
N LEU A 86 2.11 3.07 -29.83
CA LEU A 86 2.24 1.63 -29.60
C LEU A 86 3.48 1.09 -30.36
N ILE A 87 4.42 0.51 -29.64
CA ILE A 87 5.65 -0.08 -30.20
C ILE A 87 5.45 -1.56 -30.45
N SER A 88 4.83 -2.26 -29.51
CA SER A 88 4.59 -3.70 -29.62
C SER A 88 3.42 -4.10 -28.72
N GLU A 89 2.58 -4.97 -29.26
CA GLU A 89 1.55 -5.68 -28.52
C GLU A 89 1.82 -7.18 -28.64
N LYS A 90 1.76 -7.89 -27.51
CA LYS A 90 1.84 -9.34 -27.45
C LYS A 90 0.72 -9.82 -26.53
N LYS A 91 -0.13 -10.71 -27.01
CA LYS A 91 -1.23 -11.27 -26.22
C LYS A 91 -1.26 -12.78 -26.38
N ASP A 92 -1.42 -13.47 -25.27
CA ASP A 92 -1.66 -14.89 -25.19
C ASP A 92 -2.89 -15.20 -24.32
N ALA A 93 -3.13 -16.47 -23.99
CA ALA A 93 -4.31 -16.90 -23.21
C ALA A 93 -4.27 -16.44 -21.74
N THR A 94 -3.08 -16.20 -21.21
CA THR A 94 -2.79 -15.95 -19.79
C THR A 94 -2.32 -14.54 -19.50
N ALA A 95 -1.71 -13.86 -20.48
CA ALA A 95 -1.15 -12.53 -20.33
C ALA A 95 -1.25 -11.68 -21.60
N ALA A 96 -1.12 -10.38 -21.43
CA ALA A 96 -0.93 -9.42 -22.51
C ALA A 96 0.12 -8.38 -22.13
N VAL A 97 1.01 -8.03 -23.05
CA VAL A 97 2.09 -7.07 -22.85
C VAL A 97 2.01 -6.01 -23.93
N TYR A 98 1.90 -4.77 -23.50
CA TYR A 98 1.90 -3.57 -24.34
C TYR A 98 3.16 -2.77 -24.05
N THR A 99 3.98 -2.56 -25.07
CA THR A 99 5.08 -1.61 -25.03
C THR A 99 4.68 -0.39 -25.82
N MET A 100 4.74 0.78 -25.21
CA MET A 100 4.39 2.05 -25.83
C MET A 100 5.38 3.15 -25.46
N ARG A 101 5.26 4.28 -26.15
CA ARG A 101 6.05 5.48 -25.92
C ARG A 101 5.18 6.72 -25.81
N THR A 102 5.52 7.58 -24.87
CA THR A 102 4.91 8.92 -24.76
C THR A 102 5.52 9.87 -25.79
N ALA A 103 4.88 11.04 -25.97
CA ALA A 103 5.43 12.13 -26.78
C ALA A 103 6.80 12.65 -26.28
N ARG A 104 7.17 12.35 -25.03
CA ARG A 104 8.48 12.68 -24.43
C ARG A 104 9.49 11.55 -24.56
N ASP A 105 9.24 10.58 -25.44
CA ASP A 105 10.12 9.43 -25.72
C ASP A 105 10.29 8.45 -24.53
N GLN A 106 9.45 8.58 -23.50
CA GLN A 106 9.47 7.69 -22.33
C GLN A 106 8.81 6.36 -22.67
N ARG A 107 9.52 5.25 -22.45
CA ARG A 107 9.00 3.90 -22.64
C ARG A 107 8.04 3.54 -21.52
N ILE A 108 6.86 3.04 -21.85
CA ILE A 108 5.91 2.47 -20.89
C ILE A 108 5.69 1.01 -21.26
N VAL A 109 5.72 0.13 -20.26
CA VAL A 109 5.39 -1.28 -20.40
C VAL A 109 4.20 -1.57 -19.49
N VAL A 110 3.11 -2.04 -20.09
CA VAL A 110 1.92 -2.52 -19.39
C VAL A 110 1.85 -4.03 -19.58
N THR A 111 1.83 -4.77 -18.48
CA THR A 111 1.67 -6.22 -18.45
C THR A 111 0.36 -6.54 -17.75
N LEU A 112 -0.51 -7.28 -18.41
CA LEU A 112 -1.76 -7.79 -17.87
C LEU A 112 -1.59 -9.29 -17.64
N GLU A 113 -1.89 -9.79 -16.45
CA GLU A 113 -1.81 -11.20 -16.10
C GLU A 113 -3.14 -11.67 -15.54
N ARG A 114 -3.68 -12.75 -16.09
CA ARG A 114 -4.91 -13.37 -15.56
C ARG A 114 -4.64 -13.96 -14.18
N LYS A 115 -5.40 -13.52 -13.16
CA LYS A 115 -5.40 -14.12 -11.82
C LYS A 115 -6.57 -15.07 -11.62
N ALA A 116 -7.74 -14.71 -12.14
CA ALA A 116 -8.95 -15.53 -12.14
C ALA A 116 -9.77 -15.23 -13.41
N ASP A 117 -10.93 -15.86 -13.54
CA ASP A 117 -11.80 -15.67 -14.72
C ASP A 117 -12.23 -14.20 -14.90
N GLN A 118 -12.50 -13.51 -13.79
CA GLN A 118 -12.92 -12.10 -13.77
C GLN A 118 -11.90 -11.19 -13.08
N LEU A 119 -10.66 -11.64 -12.87
CA LEU A 119 -9.62 -10.86 -12.19
C LEU A 119 -8.33 -10.85 -13.00
N THR A 120 -7.84 -9.67 -13.32
CA THR A 120 -6.60 -9.46 -14.06
C THR A 120 -5.70 -8.49 -13.30
N GLU A 121 -4.46 -8.87 -13.05
CA GLU A 121 -3.45 -7.98 -12.47
C GLU A 121 -2.82 -7.15 -13.59
N ALA A 122 -2.78 -5.83 -13.43
CA ALA A 122 -2.12 -4.89 -14.32
C ALA A 122 -0.84 -4.36 -13.67
N LYS A 123 0.29 -4.53 -14.36
CA LYS A 123 1.61 -4.05 -13.97
C LYS A 123 2.07 -2.99 -14.95
N ILE A 124 2.35 -1.78 -14.47
CA ILE A 124 2.65 -0.61 -15.29
C ILE A 124 4.00 -0.05 -14.86
N ARG A 125 4.98 -0.16 -15.75
CA ARG A 125 6.33 0.38 -15.55
C ARG A 125 6.63 1.48 -16.56
N VAL A 126 6.99 2.65 -16.05
CA VAL A 126 7.38 3.81 -16.87
C VAL A 126 8.89 4.01 -16.76
N GLY A 127 9.58 3.90 -17.89
CA GLY A 127 11.03 4.05 -18.00
C GLY A 127 11.82 3.03 -17.16
N THR A 128 13.06 3.40 -16.86
CA THR A 128 13.98 2.59 -16.03
C THR A 128 13.77 2.81 -14.53
N PHE A 129 13.41 4.02 -14.10
CA PHE A 129 13.29 4.38 -12.68
C PHE A 129 11.86 4.27 -12.13
N GLY A 130 10.83 4.29 -13.00
CA GLY A 130 9.43 4.38 -12.60
C GLY A 130 8.93 5.83 -12.51
N ASP A 131 7.68 6.03 -12.88
CA ASP A 131 6.95 7.29 -12.72
C ASP A 131 5.54 6.97 -12.20
N GLN A 132 5.33 7.17 -10.91
CA GLN A 132 4.07 6.79 -10.26
C GLN A 132 2.88 7.59 -10.82
N SER A 133 3.08 8.87 -11.10
CA SER A 133 2.02 9.75 -11.58
C SER A 133 1.56 9.31 -12.97
N LEU A 134 2.50 9.08 -13.90
CA LEU A 134 2.17 8.58 -15.23
C LEU A 134 1.59 7.16 -15.18
N SER A 135 2.12 6.28 -14.33
CA SER A 135 1.54 4.94 -14.15
C SER A 135 0.09 5.00 -13.67
N MET A 136 -0.24 5.91 -12.75
CA MET A 136 -1.61 6.13 -12.29
C MET A 136 -2.51 6.67 -13.41
N THR A 137 -2.05 7.65 -14.20
CA THR A 137 -2.80 8.14 -15.37
C THR A 137 -3.14 7.01 -16.35
N VAL A 138 -2.17 6.13 -16.63
CA VAL A 138 -2.42 4.97 -17.51
C VAL A 138 -3.44 4.01 -16.87
N LEU A 139 -3.31 3.74 -15.58
CA LEU A 139 -4.27 2.89 -14.86
C LEU A 139 -5.69 3.47 -14.92
N ASP A 140 -5.85 4.76 -14.64
CA ASP A 140 -7.15 5.43 -14.65
C ASP A 140 -7.76 5.41 -16.05
N ALA A 141 -6.96 5.64 -17.10
CA ALA A 141 -7.42 5.52 -18.48
C ALA A 141 -7.87 4.08 -18.80
N ILE A 142 -7.14 3.06 -18.35
CA ILE A 142 -7.56 1.66 -18.52
C ILE A 142 -8.90 1.43 -17.81
N LYS A 143 -9.01 1.84 -16.54
CA LYS A 143 -10.22 1.67 -15.73
C LYS A 143 -11.43 2.37 -16.35
N ALA A 144 -11.25 3.55 -16.93
CA ALA A 144 -12.30 4.28 -17.63
C ALA A 144 -12.83 3.55 -18.89
N ASN A 145 -12.06 2.62 -19.45
CA ASN A 145 -12.42 1.85 -20.64
C ASN A 145 -12.84 0.40 -20.34
N LEU A 146 -12.92 0.02 -19.07
CA LEU A 146 -13.39 -1.31 -18.67
C LEU A 146 -14.89 -1.45 -18.90
#